data_AF-A0A6G8Q100-F1
#
_entry.id   AF-A0A6G8Q100-F1
#
_cell.length_a   1.000
_cell.length_b   1.000
_cell.length_c   1.000
_cell.angle_alpha   90.00
_cell.angle_beta   90.00
_cell.angle_gamma   90.00
#
_symmetry.space_group_name_H-M   'P 1'
#
loop_
_entity.id
_entity.type
_entity.pdbx_description
1 polymer ?
#
loop_
_entity_poly.entity_id
_entity_poly.type
_entity_poly.pdbx_seq_one_letter_code
_entity_poly.pdbx_strand_id
1 'polypeptide(L)'
;MRILVAFEDEYRAFRDAIAGAFRLLRPADEVETAELGTLRERVARFDPHLVVTGLPNAFGSGGRVAWVQLSPDPNRPSSVCVGGRRWEAANPSMEDLVSVTEEAEGLIGDERSPRAC
;
A
#
# COMPACT_ATOMS: atom_id res chain seq x y z
N MET A 1 8.11 6.24 7.05
CA MET A 1 6.89 5.44 6.80
C MET A 1 7.17 3.95 6.92
N ARG A 2 6.12 3.12 7.07
CA ARG A 2 6.21 1.66 6.98
C ARG A 2 5.32 1.19 5.83
N ILE A 3 5.90 0.57 4.82
CA ILE A 3 5.25 0.20 3.56
C ILE A 3 5.31 -1.32 3.41
N LEU A 4 4.16 -1.95 3.17
CA LEU A 4 4.08 -3.37 2.88
C LEU A 4 3.63 -3.59 1.43
N VAL A 5 4.41 -4.35 0.67
CA VAL A 5 4.07 -4.75 -0.70
C VAL A 5 3.75 -6.25 -0.73
N ALA A 6 2.52 -6.61 -1.11
CA ALA A 6 2.06 -8.00 -1.03
C ALA A 6 1.32 -8.46 -2.28
N PHE A 7 1.85 -9.50 -2.91
CA PHE A 7 1.26 -10.14 -4.10
C PHE A 7 1.46 -11.66 -4.04
N GLU A 8 0.76 -12.38 -4.91
CA GLU A 8 0.97 -13.81 -5.14
C GLU A 8 2.41 -14.09 -5.57
N ASP A 9 2.91 -15.30 -5.32
CA ASP A 9 4.29 -15.67 -5.68
C ASP A 9 4.53 -15.62 -7.21
N GLU A 10 3.49 -15.84 -8.02
CA GLU A 10 3.54 -15.66 -9.48
C GLU A 10 3.90 -14.21 -9.89
N TYR A 11 3.61 -13.23 -9.04
CA TYR A 11 3.95 -11.81 -9.22
C TYR A 11 5.15 -11.38 -8.36
N ARG A 12 5.99 -12.33 -7.92
CA ARG A 12 7.18 -12.02 -7.09
C ARG A 12 8.08 -10.96 -7.69
N ALA A 13 8.38 -11.04 -8.99
CA ALA A 13 9.21 -10.05 -9.67
C ALA A 13 8.57 -8.65 -9.65
N PHE A 14 7.25 -8.56 -9.83
CA PHE A 14 6.50 -7.31 -9.76
C PHE A 14 6.52 -6.72 -8.34
N ARG A 15 6.24 -7.55 -7.33
CA ARG A 15 6.32 -7.18 -5.91
C ARG A 15 7.71 -6.66 -5.53
N ASP A 16 8.75 -7.39 -5.92
CA ASP A 16 10.13 -7.07 -5.55
C ASP A 16 10.61 -5.80 -6.31
N ALA A 17 10.13 -5.57 -7.54
CA ALA A 17 10.39 -4.35 -8.31
C ALA A 17 9.76 -3.10 -7.65
N ILE A 18 8.49 -3.18 -7.23
CA ILE A 18 7.82 -2.07 -6.52
C ILE A 18 8.53 -1.77 -5.20
N ALA A 19 8.83 -2.82 -4.40
CA ALA A 19 9.54 -2.64 -3.15
C ALA A 19 10.95 -2.06 -3.34
N GLY A 20 11.66 -2.51 -4.38
CA GLY A 20 12.96 -1.96 -4.76
C GLY A 20 12.88 -0.48 -5.14
N ALA A 21 11.85 -0.10 -5.91
CA ALA A 21 11.63 1.28 -6.29
C ALA A 21 11.31 2.18 -5.08
N PHE A 22 10.49 1.72 -4.13
CA PHE A 22 10.28 2.44 -2.88
C PHE A 22 11.57 2.63 -2.10
N ARG A 23 12.39 1.58 -1.95
CA ARG A 23 13.67 1.68 -1.23
C ARG A 23 14.65 2.66 -1.89
N LEU A 24 14.61 2.77 -3.22
CA LEU A 24 15.44 3.70 -3.98
C LEU A 24 14.96 5.15 -3.85
N LEU A 25 13.65 5.38 -4.03
CA LEU A 25 13.05 6.72 -4.07
C LEU A 25 12.80 7.29 -2.67
N ARG A 26 12.56 6.41 -1.68
CA ARG A 26 12.23 6.75 -0.30
C ARG A 26 13.11 5.94 0.68
N PRO A 27 14.42 6.19 0.72
CA PRO A 27 15.38 5.39 1.50
C PRO A 27 15.19 5.49 3.03
N ALA A 28 14.44 6.47 3.51
CA ALA A 28 14.11 6.62 4.93
C ALA A 28 12.92 5.75 5.38
N ASP A 29 12.18 5.15 4.44
CA ASP A 29 11.02 4.32 4.75
C ASP A 29 11.40 2.85 4.94
N GLU A 30 10.72 2.21 5.89
CA GLU A 30 10.81 0.76 6.08
C GLU A 30 9.90 0.07 5.07
N VAL A 31 10.47 -0.77 4.20
CA VAL A 31 9.75 -1.46 3.12
C VAL A 31 9.88 -2.97 3.28
N GLU A 32 8.77 -3.64 3.59
CA GLU A 32 8.67 -5.11 3.62
C GLU A 32 7.90 -5.65 2.41
N THR A 33 8.21 -6.89 2.04
CA THR A 33 7.44 -7.67 1.08
C THR A 33 6.78 -8.86 1.76
N ALA A 34 5.61 -9.26 1.27
CA ALA A 34 4.90 -10.44 1.73
C ALA A 34 4.25 -11.21 0.57
N GLU A 35 3.93 -12.47 0.81
CA GLU A 35 3.00 -13.22 -0.01
C GLU A 35 1.57 -12.94 0.46
N LEU A 36 0.60 -12.91 -0.46
CA LEU A 36 -0.82 -12.67 -0.11
C LEU A 36 -1.35 -13.62 0.97
N GLY A 37 -0.95 -14.89 0.95
CA GLY A 37 -1.35 -15.88 1.95
C GLY A 37 -0.98 -15.49 3.39
N THR A 38 0.05 -14.64 3.55
CA THR A 38 0.55 -14.16 4.85
C THR A 38 0.19 -12.69 5.12
N LEU A 39 -0.53 -12.03 4.22
CA LEU A 39 -0.84 -10.59 4.30
C LEU A 39 -1.44 -10.19 5.65
N ARG A 40 -2.37 -11.01 6.19
CA ARG A 40 -3.01 -10.71 7.47
C ARG A 40 -2.04 -10.70 8.64
N GLU A 41 -1.24 -11.75 8.75
CA GLU A 41 -0.21 -11.88 9.78
C GLU A 41 0.82 -10.76 9.66
N ARG A 42 1.27 -10.50 8.43
CA ARG A 42 2.28 -9.48 8.15
C ARG A 42 1.81 -8.10 8.49
N VAL A 43 0.57 -7.73 8.15
CA VAL A 43 0.07 -6.42 8.55
C VAL A 43 -0.08 -6.31 10.07
N ALA A 44 -0.54 -7.35 10.77
CA ALA A 44 -0.64 -7.31 12.23
C ALA A 44 0.73 -7.17 12.92
N ARG A 45 1.78 -7.78 12.36
CA ARG A 45 3.13 -7.77 12.93
C ARG A 45 3.92 -6.51 12.56
N PHE A 46 3.81 -6.06 11.32
CA PHE A 46 4.61 -4.95 10.78
C PHE A 46 3.94 -3.59 10.99
N ASP A 47 2.63 -3.56 11.23
CA ASP A 47 1.83 -2.34 11.41
C ASP A 47 2.09 -1.27 10.31
N PRO A 48 2.00 -1.62 9.01
CA PRO A 48 2.23 -0.71 7.90
C PRO A 48 1.26 0.46 7.89
N HIS A 49 1.80 1.62 7.52
CA HIS A 49 1.03 2.84 7.25
C HIS A 49 0.44 2.82 5.83
N LEU A 50 1.12 2.15 4.89
CA LEU A 50 0.67 1.93 3.52
C LEU A 50 0.79 0.43 3.17
N VAL A 51 -0.27 -0.12 2.58
CA VAL A 51 -0.24 -1.46 1.96
C VAL A 51 -0.49 -1.33 0.46
N VAL A 52 0.39 -1.91 -0.34
CA VAL A 52 0.24 -2.06 -1.80
C VAL A 52 0.04 -3.55 -2.10
N THR A 53 -1.10 -3.91 -2.68
CA THR A 53 -1.46 -5.31 -2.88
C THR A 53 -2.46 -5.52 -4.00
N GLY A 54 -2.59 -6.75 -4.52
CA GLY A 54 -3.65 -7.10 -5.48
C GLY A 54 -5.04 -7.26 -4.87
N LEU A 55 -5.15 -7.29 -3.53
CA LEU A 55 -6.42 -7.55 -2.84
C LEU A 55 -7.13 -6.27 -2.36
N PRO A 56 -8.48 -6.27 -2.32
CA PRO A 56 -9.21 -5.22 -1.64
C PRO A 56 -8.91 -5.22 -0.13
N ASN A 57 -9.09 -4.08 0.53
CA ASN A 57 -8.89 -4.01 1.97
C ASN A 57 -9.94 -4.86 2.71
N ALA A 58 -9.48 -5.93 3.35
CA ALA A 58 -10.31 -6.86 4.12
C ALA A 58 -10.16 -6.70 5.65
N PHE A 59 -9.54 -5.61 6.12
CA PHE A 59 -9.04 -5.53 7.49
C PHE A 59 -9.78 -4.54 8.41
N GLY A 60 -10.86 -3.95 7.92
CA GLY A 60 -11.68 -3.03 8.71
C GLY A 60 -10.93 -1.76 9.14
N SER A 61 -11.64 -0.91 9.88
CA SER A 61 -11.25 0.45 10.26
C SER A 61 -10.07 0.60 11.23
N GLY A 62 -9.33 -0.49 11.50
CA GLY A 62 -8.47 -0.64 12.67
C GLY A 62 -7.09 0.00 12.63
N GLY A 63 -6.85 1.07 11.87
CA GLY A 63 -5.60 1.86 11.98
C GLY A 63 -4.67 1.86 10.77
N ARG A 64 -5.13 1.38 9.61
CA ARG A 64 -4.35 1.47 8.36
C ARG A 64 -4.67 2.78 7.65
N VAL A 65 -3.65 3.61 7.47
CA VAL A 65 -3.80 4.99 6.95
C VAL A 65 -4.04 4.98 5.44
N ALA A 66 -3.37 4.07 4.70
CA ALA A 66 -3.53 3.95 3.25
C ALA A 66 -3.53 2.51 2.73
N TRP A 67 -4.31 2.27 1.68
CA TRP A 67 -4.44 1.01 0.98
C TRP A 67 -4.48 1.24 -0.53
N VAL A 68 -3.57 0.60 -1.26
CA VAL A 68 -3.57 0.57 -2.71
C VAL A 68 -3.85 -0.86 -3.14
N GLN A 69 -5.05 -1.09 -3.70
CA GLN A 69 -5.34 -2.27 -4.48
C GLN A 69 -4.80 -2.05 -5.90
N LEU A 70 -3.55 -2.46 -6.13
CA LEU A 70 -2.85 -2.32 -7.40
C LEU A 70 -3.13 -3.53 -8.29
N SER A 71 -3.71 -3.30 -9.46
CA SER A 71 -3.94 -4.36 -10.45
C SER A 71 -2.64 -4.68 -11.20
N PRO A 72 -2.22 -5.97 -11.28
CA PRO A 72 -1.16 -6.38 -12.20
C PRO A 72 -1.59 -6.37 -13.67
N ASP A 73 -2.91 -6.40 -13.95
CA ASP A 73 -3.47 -6.25 -15.28
C ASP A 73 -3.60 -4.75 -15.61
N PRO A 74 -2.86 -4.21 -16.59
CA PRO A 74 -2.85 -2.77 -16.91
C PRO A 74 -4.18 -2.27 -17.50
N ASN A 75 -5.10 -3.17 -17.87
CA ASN A 75 -6.43 -2.80 -18.38
C ASN A 75 -7.49 -2.73 -17.28
N ARG A 76 -7.14 -3.11 -16.04
CA ARG A 76 -8.03 -3.03 -14.89
C ARG A 76 -7.60 -1.89 -13.98
N PRO A 77 -8.54 -1.04 -13.55
CA PRO A 77 -8.21 0.04 -12.64
C PRO A 77 -7.72 -0.52 -11.30
N SER A 78 -6.77 0.20 -10.73
CA SER A 78 -6.36 0.08 -9.34
C SER A 78 -7.26 0.95 -8.47
N SER A 79 -7.49 0.55 -7.22
CA SER A 79 -8.21 1.36 -6.24
C SER A 79 -7.23 1.87 -5.19
N VAL A 80 -7.30 3.16 -4.89
CA VAL A 80 -6.52 3.81 -3.84
C VAL A 80 -7.46 4.28 -2.75
N CYS A 81 -7.06 4.08 -1.50
CA CYS A 81 -7.71 4.63 -0.33
C CYS A 81 -6.67 5.28 0.59
N VAL A 82 -6.88 6.54 0.95
CA VAL A 82 -6.03 7.27 1.91
C VAL A 82 -6.92 8.06 2.85
N GLY A 83 -6.80 7.84 4.16
CA GLY A 83 -7.62 8.53 5.17
C GLY A 83 -9.14 8.41 4.95
N GLY A 84 -9.59 7.30 4.35
CA GLY A 84 -10.98 7.03 4.02
C GLY A 84 -11.48 7.69 2.72
N ARG A 85 -10.65 8.47 2.02
CA ARG A 85 -10.95 8.94 0.65
C ARG A 85 -10.56 7.84 -0.33
N ARG A 86 -11.48 7.47 -1.23
CA ARG A 86 -11.29 6.40 -2.21
C ARG A 86 -11.39 6.93 -3.63
N TRP A 87 -10.51 6.47 -4.52
CA TRP A 87 -10.56 6.77 -5.95
C TRP A 87 -9.94 5.64 -6.77
N GLU A 88 -10.24 5.63 -8.07
CA GLU A 88 -9.65 4.68 -9.02
C GLU A 88 -8.50 5.34 -9.81
N ALA A 89 -7.49 4.54 -10.12
CA ALA A 89 -6.36 4.91 -10.97
C ALA A 89 -6.16 3.82 -12.03
N ALA A 90 -6.19 4.17 -13.32
CA ALA A 90 -6.19 3.18 -14.41
C ALA A 90 -4.92 2.29 -14.41
N ASN A 91 -3.75 2.89 -14.28
CA ASN A 91 -2.46 2.20 -14.19
C ASN A 91 -1.47 3.14 -13.49
N PRO A 92 -1.48 3.20 -12.14
CA PRO A 92 -0.67 4.16 -11.40
C PRO A 92 0.82 3.88 -11.61
N SER A 93 1.57 4.94 -11.89
CA SER A 93 3.02 4.90 -11.99
C SER A 93 3.66 4.80 -10.61
N MET A 94 4.98 4.58 -10.58
CA MET A 94 5.72 4.62 -9.32
C MET A 94 5.67 6.02 -8.67
N GLU A 95 5.64 7.09 -9.47
CA GLU A 95 5.50 8.46 -8.97
C GLU A 95 4.15 8.64 -8.25
N ASP A 96 3.07 8.11 -8.82
CA ASP A 96 1.75 8.13 -8.18
C ASP A 96 1.75 7.38 -6.84
N LEU A 97 2.43 6.23 -6.76
CA LEU A 97 2.56 5.47 -5.52
C LEU A 97 3.38 6.22 -4.46
N VAL A 98 4.39 6.98 -4.88
CA VAL A 98 5.15 7.88 -3.98
C VAL A 98 4.26 9.02 -3.48
N SER A 99 3.48 9.66 -4.34
CA SER A 99 2.54 10.70 -3.92
C SER A 99 1.49 10.18 -2.94
N VAL A 100 0.99 8.96 -3.12
CA VAL A 100 0.10 8.30 -2.14
C VAL A 100 0.80 8.09 -0.80
N THR A 101 2.09 7.78 -0.82
CA THR A 101 2.90 7.60 0.40
C THR A 101 3.04 8.93 1.15
N GLU A 102 3.30 10.02 0.44
CA GLU A 102 3.38 11.37 1.00
C GLU A 102 2.05 11.84 1.59
N GLU A 103 0.93 11.58 0.90
CA GLU A 103 -0.41 11.87 1.43
C GLU A 103 -0.69 11.07 2.71
N ALA A 104 -0.32 9.79 2.73
CA ALA A 104 -0.47 8.95 3.91
C ALA A 104 0.45 9.40 5.07
N GLU A 105 1.66 9.86 4.77
CA GLU A 105 2.61 10.39 5.75
C GLU A 105 2.05 11.63 6.46
N GLY A 106 1.40 12.53 5.73
CA GLY A 106 0.75 13.72 6.30
C GLY A 106 -0.40 13.41 7.26
N LEU A 107 -0.95 12.20 7.22
CA LEU A 107 -2.00 11.75 8.14
C LEU A 107 -1.45 11.08 9.41
N ILE A 108 -0.15 10.78 9.46
CA ILE A 108 0.49 10.22 10.65
C ILE A 108 0.65 11.33 11.69
N GLY A 109 -0.23 11.32 12.70
CA GLY A 109 -0.22 12.28 13.81
C GLY A 109 -1.32 13.33 13.78
N ASP A 110 -2.20 13.33 12.78
CA ASP A 110 -3.42 14.17 12.83
C ASP A 110 -4.41 13.54 13.83
N GLU A 111 -4.73 14.25 14.92
CA GLU A 111 -5.62 13.79 16.01
C GLU A 111 -7.06 13.54 15.53
N ARG A 112 -7.40 13.95 14.31
CA ARG A 112 -8.60 13.48 13.62
C ARG A 112 -8.40 12.04 13.18
N SER A 113 -8.86 11.11 14.04
CA SER A 113 -8.92 9.67 13.78
C SER A 113 -9.15 9.39 12.29
N PRO A 114 -8.12 8.93 11.53
CA PRO A 114 -8.24 8.73 10.10
C PRO A 114 -9.41 7.78 9.82
N ARG A 115 -10.25 8.14 8.85
CA ARG A 115 -11.38 7.31 8.47
C ARG A 115 -10.87 6.02 7.83
N ALA A 116 -11.60 4.95 8.07
CA ALA A 116 -11.30 3.62 7.59
C ALA A 116 -11.14 3.56 6.07
N CYS A 117 -10.01 3.03 5.64
CA CYS A 117 -9.95 2.21 4.46
C CYS A 117 -10.40 0.79 4.82
#